data_AF-A0A7C4J5S2-F1
#
_entry.id   AF-A0A7C4J5S2-F1
#
_cell.length_a   1.000
_cell.length_b   1.000
_cell.length_c   1.000
_cell.angle_alpha   90.00
_cell.angle_beta   90.00
_cell.angle_gamma   90.00
#
_symmetry.space_group_name_H-M   'P 1'
#
loop_
_entity.id
_entity.type
_entity.pdbx_description
1 polymer ?
#
loop_
_entity_poly.entity_id
_entity_poly.type
_entity_poly.pdbx_seq_one_letter_code
_entity_poly.pdbx_strand_id
1 'polypeptide(L)'
;MLRETRLLRSWLTGLYHSRLKPRQLFDANITSTLAGSLYTGNARNRLSVIPDGCTDTLIYLFRRKNMLRALRCLSIVALLLASIGLYPAPASARIFNPAADDAATVAAATTIGPVIQLKSREFAPGAPDRPALRALARSDRERIHLLVQLDFIPREAAKAAYEQSGLKLLAYVPDYAWIASAPAGDPAAILDLPGVTWAGELTVADKLHPLIRADRWEAYNLSPDGTAAVSVVMHQDEKLATGRALIEKHGGRVMGEVIGIGLLQVELPRDRIAALAAEDAIQWIEGAEPPLGEANDGIRNQIGVATVNAAPYNLNGTGIDVVVYDSGQAGDHIDFGARLIHGDADSVSEHSTHVAGTVGGSGANSVVQGGTALQWRGMATAVDLISYGTNYTGTGPIFYQNVPDIEADWAQGQNTYGADLATASLGSNIYLNGYSCDIMGNYGASDVLIDQIIRGDNSVVGLGDKYIATWAQGNERPSACSATGYSTTAPPAAAKNPIHVGASNTNNNTMTSFSSWGPTDDGRIKPIVVAGGCQSTGDLGITSTDNSPVNDYTTMCGTSMATPAVAGSIALMLQQYRTTYSTSG
;
A
#
# COMPACT_ATOMS: atom_id res chain seq x y z
N MET A 1 29.89 29.09 -38.38
CA MET A 1 30.83 28.60 -37.34
C MET A 1 30.89 29.45 -36.07
N LEU A 2 31.34 30.72 -36.06
CA LEU A 2 31.55 31.48 -34.80
C LEU A 2 30.35 32.32 -34.28
N ARG A 3 29.18 32.26 -34.92
CA ARG A 3 27.93 32.83 -34.38
C ARG A 3 26.96 31.76 -33.86
N GLU A 4 26.86 30.58 -34.48
CA GLU A 4 25.92 29.54 -34.02
C GLU A 4 26.26 28.95 -32.64
N THR A 5 27.54 28.92 -32.26
CA THR A 5 28.01 28.39 -30.97
C THR A 5 27.53 29.20 -29.74
N ARG A 6 27.09 30.46 -29.92
CA ARG A 6 26.43 31.23 -28.84
C ARG A 6 24.97 30.80 -28.63
N LEU A 7 24.23 30.51 -29.71
CA LEU A 7 22.84 30.04 -29.61
C LEU A 7 22.78 28.66 -28.94
N LEU A 8 23.67 27.73 -29.33
CA LEU A 8 23.71 26.39 -28.75
C LEU A 8 24.04 26.41 -27.25
N ARG A 9 24.96 27.29 -26.80
CA ARG A 9 25.22 27.48 -25.36
C ARG A 9 24.01 28.07 -24.64
N SER A 10 23.36 29.10 -25.20
CA SER A 10 22.16 29.69 -24.59
C SER A 10 21.04 28.66 -24.39
N TRP A 11 20.87 27.72 -25.34
CA TRP A 11 19.88 26.66 -25.28
C TRP A 11 20.20 25.63 -24.17
N LEU A 12 21.47 25.20 -24.10
CA LEU A 12 21.94 24.24 -23.08
C LEU A 12 21.95 24.81 -21.65
N THR A 13 22.28 26.10 -21.47
CA THR A 13 22.29 26.72 -20.13
C THR A 13 20.88 26.90 -19.56
N GLY A 14 19.87 27.16 -20.42
CA GLY A 14 18.46 27.21 -20.01
C GLY A 14 17.92 25.86 -19.55
N LEU A 15 18.19 24.80 -20.33
CA LEU A 15 17.81 23.42 -19.99
C LEU A 15 18.37 22.93 -18.64
N TYR A 16 19.52 23.45 -18.21
CA TYR A 16 20.14 23.08 -16.93
C TYR A 16 19.50 23.76 -15.70
N HIS A 17 18.61 24.74 -15.88
CA HIS A 17 17.98 25.50 -14.79
C HIS A 17 16.45 25.32 -14.71
N SER A 18 15.79 24.78 -15.73
CA SER A 18 14.34 24.54 -15.73
C SER A 18 13.97 23.20 -15.06
N ARG A 19 13.42 23.23 -13.84
CA ARG A 19 12.93 22.04 -13.09
C ARG A 19 11.58 21.49 -13.63
N LEU A 20 11.38 21.39 -14.95
CA LEU A 20 10.13 20.94 -15.57
C LEU A 20 10.30 19.54 -16.19
N LYS A 21 9.30 18.67 -16.02
CA LYS A 21 9.33 17.28 -16.54
C LYS A 21 8.81 17.21 -17.98
N PRO A 22 9.22 16.21 -18.81
CA PRO A 22 9.00 16.22 -20.27
C PRO A 22 7.56 16.39 -20.77
N ARG A 23 6.53 16.07 -19.97
CA ARG A 23 5.12 16.34 -20.32
C ARG A 23 4.84 17.83 -20.53
N GLN A 24 5.40 18.69 -19.67
CA GLN A 24 5.19 20.14 -19.73
C GLN A 24 5.83 20.77 -20.99
N LEU A 25 6.89 20.14 -21.54
CA LEU A 25 7.47 20.50 -22.82
C LEU A 25 6.60 20.08 -24.03
N PHE A 26 5.64 19.17 -23.85
CA PHE A 26 4.70 18.77 -24.91
C PHE A 26 3.53 19.78 -24.98
N ASP A 27 2.88 20.02 -23.85
CA ASP A 27 1.68 20.88 -23.77
C ASP A 27 1.99 22.36 -24.06
N ALA A 28 3.17 22.84 -23.63
CA ALA A 28 3.61 24.22 -23.91
C ALA A 28 3.92 24.47 -25.40
N ASN A 29 4.35 23.45 -26.16
CA ASN A 29 4.60 23.58 -27.59
C ASN A 29 3.30 23.53 -28.42
N ILE A 30 2.31 22.73 -28.00
CA ILE A 30 1.00 22.70 -28.64
C ILE A 30 0.28 24.05 -28.48
N THR A 31 0.27 24.61 -27.26
CA THR A 31 -0.39 25.89 -26.98
C THR A 31 0.30 27.11 -27.58
N SER A 32 1.64 27.15 -27.64
CA SER A 32 2.37 28.27 -28.25
C SER A 32 2.39 28.26 -29.78
N THR A 33 2.29 27.10 -30.43
CA THR A 33 2.34 27.01 -31.90
C THR A 33 0.97 27.24 -32.56
N LEU A 34 -0.15 26.99 -31.86
CA LEU A 34 -1.51 27.12 -32.41
C LEU A 34 -2.13 28.54 -32.29
N ALA A 35 -1.51 29.45 -31.54
CA ALA A 35 -2.04 30.81 -31.34
C ALA A 35 -1.76 31.78 -32.52
N GLY A 36 -0.97 31.36 -33.52
CA GLY A 36 -0.38 32.28 -34.52
C GLY A 36 -1.13 32.46 -35.86
N SER A 37 -2.10 31.61 -36.21
CA SER A 37 -2.65 31.60 -37.58
C SER A 37 -4.12 31.13 -37.72
N LEU A 38 -5.02 31.70 -36.91
CA LEU A 38 -6.47 31.57 -37.09
C LEU A 38 -7.17 32.92 -37.31
N TYR A 39 -6.81 33.59 -38.41
CA TYR A 39 -7.64 34.67 -38.99
C TYR A 39 -7.71 34.52 -40.52
N THR A 40 -8.94 34.58 -41.04
CA THR A 40 -9.35 34.48 -42.46
C THR A 40 -9.21 33.11 -43.16
N GLY A 41 -10.27 32.71 -43.89
CA GLY A 41 -10.14 31.87 -45.10
C GLY A 41 -10.47 30.36 -45.00
N ASN A 42 -11.73 30.00 -45.25
CA ASN A 42 -12.26 28.70 -45.71
C ASN A 42 -11.26 27.54 -46.01
N ALA A 43 -11.32 26.47 -45.20
CA ALA A 43 -10.88 25.13 -45.60
C ALA A 43 -11.64 24.00 -44.88
N ARG A 44 -12.90 23.73 -45.26
CA ARG A 44 -13.54 22.43 -44.98
C ARG A 44 -12.99 21.38 -45.96
N ASN A 45 -12.91 20.12 -45.51
CA ASN A 45 -12.50 18.91 -46.25
C ASN A 45 -11.00 18.80 -46.62
N ARG A 46 -10.23 18.11 -45.76
CA ARG A 46 -9.23 17.04 -46.10
C ARG A 46 -8.49 16.59 -44.83
N LEU A 47 -8.98 15.52 -44.19
CA LEU A 47 -8.32 14.94 -43.01
C LEU A 47 -8.66 13.43 -42.94
N SER A 48 -7.92 12.61 -43.69
CA SER A 48 -8.23 11.19 -43.89
C SER A 48 -7.04 10.34 -44.38
N VAL A 49 -5.81 10.61 -43.91
CA VAL A 49 -4.61 9.78 -44.20
C VAL A 49 -3.65 9.72 -43.00
N ILE A 50 -3.94 8.86 -42.01
CA ILE A 50 -2.95 8.29 -41.08
C ILE A 50 -3.35 6.81 -40.86
N PRO A 51 -2.46 5.82 -41.05
CA PRO A 51 -2.77 4.42 -40.75
C PRO A 51 -2.63 4.12 -39.25
N ASP A 52 -3.60 3.42 -38.66
CA ASP A 52 -3.74 3.28 -37.20
C ASP A 52 -2.56 2.59 -36.49
N GLY A 53 -1.86 1.67 -37.17
CA GLY A 53 -0.82 0.83 -36.56
C GLY A 53 0.42 1.56 -36.01
N CYS A 54 0.67 2.82 -36.41
CA CYS A 54 1.78 3.60 -35.85
C CYS A 54 1.48 4.16 -34.45
N THR A 55 0.21 4.47 -34.14
CA THR A 55 -0.19 5.13 -32.89
C THR A 55 0.03 4.21 -31.70
N ASP A 56 -0.51 3.00 -31.77
CA ASP A 56 -0.37 1.98 -30.72
C ASP A 56 1.09 1.54 -30.55
N THR A 57 1.84 1.42 -31.64
CA THR A 57 3.27 1.08 -31.60
C THR A 57 4.08 2.15 -30.85
N LEU A 58 3.80 3.43 -31.05
CA LEU A 58 4.45 4.52 -30.31
C LEU A 58 4.07 4.52 -28.82
N ILE A 59 2.80 4.31 -28.49
CA ILE A 59 2.32 4.20 -27.10
C ILE A 59 2.97 3.01 -26.39
N TYR A 60 3.05 1.85 -27.05
CA TYR A 60 3.69 0.63 -26.53
C TYR A 60 5.19 0.81 -26.30
N LEU A 61 5.91 1.45 -27.24
CA LEU A 61 7.36 1.70 -27.11
C LEU A 61 7.70 2.74 -26.03
N PHE A 62 6.88 3.78 -25.85
CA PHE A 62 7.04 4.73 -24.75
C PHE A 62 6.83 4.07 -23.37
N ARG A 63 5.84 3.18 -23.23
CA ARG A 63 5.63 2.40 -21.99
C ARG A 63 6.82 1.53 -21.59
N ARG A 64 7.72 1.16 -22.52
CA ARG A 64 8.95 0.38 -22.26
C ARG A 64 10.27 1.18 -22.31
N LYS A 65 10.24 2.52 -22.12
CA LYS A 65 11.42 3.42 -22.09
C LYS A 65 12.38 3.31 -23.31
N ASN A 66 11.96 2.76 -24.44
CA ASN A 66 12.86 2.30 -25.52
C ASN A 66 13.20 3.41 -26.55
N MET A 67 13.83 4.50 -26.08
CA MET A 67 13.92 5.80 -26.77
C MET A 67 14.55 5.74 -28.18
N LEU A 68 15.61 4.93 -28.40
CA LEU A 68 16.27 4.82 -29.71
C LEU A 68 15.34 4.26 -30.81
N ARG A 69 14.38 3.39 -30.46
CA ARG A 69 13.43 2.84 -31.45
C ARG A 69 12.33 3.84 -31.81
N ALA A 70 11.85 4.63 -30.83
CA ALA A 70 10.92 5.73 -31.09
C ALA A 70 11.53 6.81 -32.02
N LEU A 71 12.81 7.16 -31.80
CA LEU A 71 13.57 8.06 -32.67
C LEU A 71 13.65 7.56 -34.12
N ARG A 72 13.90 6.25 -34.35
CA ARG A 72 13.89 5.66 -35.70
C ARG A 72 12.53 5.76 -36.39
N CYS A 73 11.42 5.57 -35.66
CA CYS A 73 10.07 5.76 -36.22
C CYS A 73 9.81 7.23 -36.61
N LEU A 74 10.22 8.19 -35.78
CA LEU A 74 10.12 9.62 -36.08
C LEU A 74 10.91 10.00 -37.35
N SER A 75 12.11 9.45 -37.57
CA SER A 75 12.87 9.64 -38.81
C SER A 75 12.14 9.11 -40.06
N ILE A 76 11.45 7.97 -39.95
CA ILE A 76 10.68 7.38 -41.06
C ILE A 76 9.44 8.23 -41.38
N VAL A 77 8.73 8.75 -40.36
CA VAL A 77 7.60 9.68 -40.55
C VAL A 77 8.06 10.98 -41.20
N ALA A 78 9.23 11.53 -40.81
CA ALA A 78 9.80 12.72 -41.45
C ALA A 78 10.15 12.48 -42.93
N LEU A 79 10.68 11.31 -43.28
CA LEU A 79 10.94 10.91 -44.68
C LEU A 79 9.65 10.76 -45.50
N LEU A 80 8.59 10.18 -44.91
CA LEU A 80 7.28 10.09 -45.55
C LEU A 80 6.66 11.47 -45.80
N LEU A 81 6.75 12.40 -44.84
CA LEU A 81 6.26 13.77 -45.02
C LEU A 81 7.06 14.55 -46.06
N ALA A 82 8.37 14.32 -46.18
CA ALA A 82 9.19 14.87 -47.25
C ALA A 82 8.77 14.35 -48.64
N SER A 83 8.40 13.06 -48.74
CA SER A 83 7.95 12.46 -50.02
C SER A 83 6.60 12.98 -50.54
N ILE A 84 5.84 13.68 -49.69
CA ILE A 84 4.56 14.34 -50.04
C ILE A 84 4.78 15.85 -50.37
N GLY A 85 6.03 16.31 -50.39
CA GLY A 85 6.42 17.61 -50.97
C GLY A 85 6.25 18.84 -50.07
N LEU A 86 6.07 18.66 -48.75
CA LEU A 86 5.82 19.78 -47.82
C LEU A 86 7.06 20.49 -47.27
N TYR A 87 8.27 19.93 -47.42
CA TYR A 87 9.56 20.59 -47.12
C TYR A 87 10.68 20.09 -48.05
N PRO A 88 11.70 20.92 -48.38
CA PRO A 88 12.80 20.51 -49.23
C PRO A 88 13.81 19.60 -48.51
N ALA A 89 14.36 18.62 -49.24
CA ALA A 89 15.33 17.67 -48.70
C ALA A 89 16.77 18.22 -48.63
N PRO A 90 17.56 17.89 -47.59
CA PRO A 90 18.98 18.23 -47.52
C PRO A 90 19.83 17.39 -48.48
N ALA A 91 20.92 17.96 -48.98
CA ALA A 91 21.83 17.29 -49.91
C ALA A 91 22.74 16.24 -49.24
N SER A 92 23.27 15.31 -50.04
CA SER A 92 24.25 14.26 -49.68
C SER A 92 23.76 13.14 -48.75
N ALA A 93 22.78 12.35 -49.21
CA ALA A 93 22.61 10.99 -48.71
C ALA A 93 23.68 10.06 -49.32
N ARG A 94 24.52 9.43 -48.48
CA ARG A 94 25.32 8.26 -48.89
C ARG A 94 24.43 7.02 -48.87
N ILE A 95 24.54 6.17 -49.89
CA ILE A 95 23.90 4.85 -49.90
C ILE A 95 24.65 3.95 -48.90
N PHE A 96 23.95 3.45 -47.88
CA PHE A 96 24.50 2.46 -46.95
C PHE A 96 24.44 1.07 -47.60
N ASN A 97 25.57 0.35 -47.56
CA ASN A 97 25.66 -1.03 -48.05
C ASN A 97 25.65 -1.99 -46.82
N PRO A 98 24.59 -2.78 -46.59
CA PRO A 98 24.31 -3.41 -45.30
C PRO A 98 25.10 -4.72 -45.04
N ALA A 99 26.36 -4.79 -45.47
CA ALA A 99 27.14 -6.04 -45.48
C ALA A 99 28.62 -5.90 -45.05
N ALA A 100 29.02 -4.77 -44.43
CA ALA A 100 30.42 -4.49 -44.11
C ALA A 100 30.70 -3.97 -42.69
N ASP A 101 29.76 -3.26 -42.04
CA ASP A 101 30.04 -2.53 -40.80
C ASP A 101 29.67 -3.26 -39.49
N ASP A 102 28.96 -4.40 -39.55
CA ASP A 102 28.51 -5.16 -38.35
C ASP A 102 29.66 -5.84 -37.55
N ALA A 103 30.92 -5.65 -37.97
CA ALA A 103 32.11 -6.22 -37.34
C ALA A 103 32.78 -5.30 -36.29
N ALA A 104 32.31 -4.07 -36.06
CA ALA A 104 32.96 -3.10 -35.18
C ALA A 104 32.02 -2.44 -34.16
N THR A 105 32.43 -2.43 -32.89
CA THR A 105 31.82 -1.66 -31.79
C THR A 105 30.35 -1.97 -31.45
N VAL A 106 30.04 -3.25 -31.22
CA VAL A 106 29.07 -3.57 -30.15
C VAL A 106 29.72 -3.19 -28.82
N ALA A 107 29.55 -1.94 -28.38
CA ALA A 107 29.86 -1.56 -27.01
C ALA A 107 28.98 -2.39 -26.07
N ALA A 108 29.59 -3.03 -25.07
CA ALA A 108 28.88 -3.96 -24.18
C ALA A 108 27.70 -3.25 -23.50
N ALA A 109 26.49 -3.67 -23.82
CA ALA A 109 25.30 -3.25 -23.09
C ALA A 109 25.34 -3.91 -21.71
N THR A 110 25.69 -3.15 -20.67
CA THR A 110 25.76 -3.64 -19.30
C THR A 110 24.43 -4.26 -18.92
N THR A 111 24.41 -5.57 -18.69
CA THR A 111 23.23 -6.29 -18.19
C THR A 111 22.95 -5.82 -16.77
N ILE A 112 21.93 -4.96 -16.62
CA ILE A 112 21.39 -4.59 -15.31
C ILE A 112 20.76 -5.86 -14.73
N GLY A 113 21.42 -6.44 -13.73
CA GLY A 113 20.89 -7.56 -12.96
C GLY A 113 19.70 -7.15 -12.07
N PRO A 114 18.99 -8.12 -11.46
CA PRO A 114 17.95 -7.83 -10.49
C PRO A 114 18.49 -6.98 -9.33
N VAL A 115 17.72 -5.98 -8.90
CA VAL A 115 18.18 -4.90 -8.02
C VAL A 115 17.57 -5.11 -6.63
N ILE A 116 18.38 -5.15 -5.57
CA ILE A 116 17.87 -5.38 -4.22
C ILE A 116 17.16 -4.12 -3.71
N GLN A 117 15.88 -4.28 -3.37
CA GLN A 117 14.96 -3.21 -2.95
C GLN A 117 14.68 -3.27 -1.45
N LEU A 118 15.42 -2.54 -0.63
CA LEU A 118 15.19 -2.43 0.81
C LEU A 118 14.41 -1.15 1.13
N LYS A 119 13.63 -1.16 2.21
CA LYS A 119 13.02 0.04 2.82
C LYS A 119 14.04 1.18 3.08
N SER A 120 15.32 0.84 3.17
CA SER A 120 16.45 1.73 3.42
C SER A 120 17.14 2.28 2.16
N ARG A 121 17.15 1.52 1.05
CA ARG A 121 17.92 1.79 -0.18
C ARG A 121 17.59 0.79 -1.31
N GLU A 122 17.70 1.27 -2.55
CA GLU A 122 17.83 0.43 -3.76
C GLU A 122 19.33 0.24 -4.10
N PHE A 123 19.77 -0.98 -4.45
CA PHE A 123 21.11 -1.20 -5.00
C PHE A 123 21.22 -2.45 -5.90
N ALA A 124 21.97 -2.34 -7.00
CA ALA A 124 22.32 -3.49 -7.83
C ALA A 124 23.54 -4.23 -7.22
N PRO A 125 23.47 -5.54 -6.95
CA PRO A 125 24.60 -6.28 -6.40
C PRO A 125 25.82 -6.32 -7.33
N GLY A 126 27.01 -6.33 -6.71
CA GLY A 126 28.27 -6.60 -7.41
C GLY A 126 28.53 -8.10 -7.55
N ALA A 127 29.75 -8.46 -8.00
CA ALA A 127 30.21 -9.85 -7.92
C ALA A 127 30.28 -10.31 -6.45
N PRO A 128 30.06 -11.60 -6.13
CA PRO A 128 30.11 -12.10 -4.75
C PRO A 128 31.46 -11.91 -4.07
N ASP A 129 31.46 -11.24 -2.91
CA ASP A 129 32.66 -10.94 -2.12
C ASP A 129 32.81 -11.93 -0.96
N ARG A 130 33.52 -13.05 -1.23
CA ARG A 130 33.85 -14.07 -0.22
C ARG A 130 34.68 -13.51 0.96
N PRO A 131 35.72 -12.68 0.74
CA PRO A 131 36.39 -11.96 1.83
C PRO A 131 35.46 -11.15 2.73
N ALA A 132 34.54 -10.35 2.16
CA ALA A 132 33.61 -9.55 2.94
C ALA A 132 32.64 -10.41 3.76
N LEU A 133 32.07 -11.48 3.18
CA LEU A 133 31.25 -12.42 3.94
C LEU A 133 32.03 -13.09 5.08
N ARG A 134 33.29 -13.49 4.87
CA ARG A 134 34.13 -14.05 5.93
C ARG A 134 34.44 -13.06 7.05
N ALA A 135 34.43 -11.75 6.78
CA ALA A 135 34.54 -10.74 7.82
C ALA A 135 33.29 -10.63 8.71
N LEU A 136 32.14 -11.15 8.27
CA LEU A 136 30.91 -11.27 9.08
C LEU A 136 30.90 -12.51 9.99
N ALA A 137 31.92 -13.38 9.94
CA ALA A 137 31.95 -14.61 10.72
C ALA A 137 31.98 -14.34 12.24
N ARG A 138 31.28 -15.16 13.02
CA ARG A 138 31.09 -15.00 14.47
C ARG A 138 31.28 -16.33 15.20
N SER A 139 31.85 -16.25 16.40
CA SER A 139 32.12 -17.41 17.28
C SER A 139 31.33 -17.37 18.59
N ASP A 140 30.61 -16.28 18.85
CA ASP A 140 29.72 -16.08 20.02
C ASP A 140 28.28 -16.60 19.79
N ARG A 141 28.04 -17.26 18.65
CA ARG A 141 26.71 -17.66 18.14
C ARG A 141 26.84 -18.73 17.07
N GLU A 142 25.78 -19.49 16.81
CA GLU A 142 25.72 -20.50 15.74
C GLU A 142 25.28 -19.93 14.39
N ARG A 143 24.53 -18.81 14.41
CA ARG A 143 23.79 -18.23 13.28
C ARG A 143 24.12 -16.73 13.14
N ILE A 144 24.01 -16.20 11.92
CA ILE A 144 23.99 -14.74 11.63
C ILE A 144 22.95 -14.41 10.56
N HIS A 145 22.46 -13.17 10.58
CA HIS A 145 21.46 -12.67 9.64
C HIS A 145 22.09 -11.79 8.56
N LEU A 146 21.78 -12.09 7.29
CA LEU A 146 22.39 -11.48 6.12
C LEU A 146 21.43 -11.40 4.93
N LEU A 147 21.82 -10.70 3.87
CA LEU A 147 21.09 -10.63 2.62
C LEU A 147 21.62 -11.68 1.63
N VAL A 148 20.71 -12.36 0.93
CA VAL A 148 21.01 -13.30 -0.17
C VAL A 148 20.17 -12.95 -1.39
N GLN A 149 20.75 -13.04 -2.59
CA GLN A 149 20.02 -13.02 -3.85
C GLN A 149 20.17 -14.37 -4.57
N LEU A 150 19.10 -14.82 -5.23
CA LEU A 150 19.05 -16.05 -6.02
C LEU A 150 18.76 -15.75 -7.50
N ASP A 151 18.96 -16.72 -8.39
CA ASP A 151 18.49 -16.64 -9.80
C ASP A 151 17.06 -17.20 -10.01
N PHE A 152 16.40 -17.69 -8.96
CA PHE A 152 15.00 -18.15 -8.99
C PHE A 152 14.26 -17.90 -7.67
N ILE A 153 12.93 -18.06 -7.69
CA ILE A 153 12.11 -18.08 -6.46
C ILE A 153 11.96 -19.54 -5.99
N PRO A 154 12.53 -19.93 -4.85
CA PRO A 154 12.50 -21.31 -4.37
C PRO A 154 11.13 -21.69 -3.80
N ARG A 155 10.65 -22.85 -4.23
CA ARG A 155 9.50 -23.55 -3.64
C ARG A 155 9.95 -24.36 -2.42
N GLU A 156 9.01 -24.83 -1.61
CA GLU A 156 9.29 -25.47 -0.31
C GLU A 156 10.37 -26.56 -0.34
N ALA A 157 10.39 -27.43 -1.35
CA ALA A 157 11.43 -28.46 -1.49
C ALA A 157 12.85 -27.88 -1.67
N ALA A 158 12.99 -26.74 -2.35
CA ALA A 158 14.27 -26.03 -2.49
C ALA A 158 14.62 -25.25 -1.20
N LYS A 159 13.65 -24.62 -0.54
CA LYS A 159 13.86 -23.99 0.78
C LYS A 159 14.36 -25.01 1.80
N ALA A 160 13.72 -26.17 1.88
CA ALA A 160 14.13 -27.26 2.77
C ALA A 160 15.54 -27.80 2.45
N ALA A 161 15.92 -27.86 1.16
CA ALA A 161 17.27 -28.25 0.76
C ALA A 161 18.33 -27.19 1.14
N TYR A 162 18.01 -25.89 1.03
CA TYR A 162 18.87 -24.82 1.56
C TYR A 162 18.99 -24.90 3.08
N GLU A 163 17.89 -25.13 3.81
CA GLU A 163 17.89 -25.19 5.28
C GLU A 163 18.68 -26.40 5.79
N GLN A 164 18.56 -27.56 5.15
CA GLN A 164 19.44 -28.73 5.37
C GLN A 164 20.92 -28.44 5.05
N SER A 165 21.19 -27.44 4.21
CA SER A 165 22.53 -26.96 3.87
C SER A 165 22.96 -25.74 4.72
N GLY A 166 22.19 -25.39 5.77
CA GLY A 166 22.49 -24.32 6.73
C GLY A 166 21.95 -22.92 6.38
N LEU A 167 21.37 -22.73 5.18
CA LEU A 167 20.80 -21.46 4.73
C LEU A 167 19.28 -21.46 4.88
N LYS A 168 18.75 -20.67 5.82
CA LYS A 168 17.29 -20.48 6.00
C LYS A 168 16.86 -19.14 5.42
N LEU A 169 15.94 -19.16 4.47
CA LEU A 169 15.34 -17.94 3.93
C LEU A 169 14.18 -17.50 4.84
N LEU A 170 14.15 -16.24 5.24
CA LEU A 170 13.19 -15.70 6.22
C LEU A 170 12.21 -14.74 5.54
N ALA A 171 12.54 -13.44 5.48
CA ALA A 171 11.72 -12.42 4.85
C ALA A 171 12.12 -12.19 3.39
N TYR A 172 11.13 -12.16 2.49
CA TYR A 172 11.36 -11.84 1.08
C TYR A 172 11.62 -10.35 0.87
N VAL A 173 12.63 -10.05 0.06
CA VAL A 173 13.00 -8.73 -0.44
C VAL A 173 12.78 -8.75 -1.97
N PRO A 174 12.20 -7.73 -2.60
CA PRO A 174 11.90 -7.77 -4.04
C PRO A 174 13.12 -8.07 -4.93
N ASP A 175 12.84 -8.53 -6.15
CA ASP A 175 13.81 -8.95 -7.16
C ASP A 175 14.78 -10.04 -6.69
N TYR A 176 14.19 -11.17 -6.30
CA TYR A 176 14.86 -12.44 -5.97
C TYR A 176 15.82 -12.35 -4.77
N ALA A 177 15.52 -11.48 -3.80
CA ALA A 177 16.33 -11.30 -2.61
C ALA A 177 15.61 -11.79 -1.34
N TRP A 178 16.39 -12.11 -0.31
CA TRP A 178 15.88 -12.52 1.00
C TRP A 178 16.77 -11.95 2.09
N ILE A 179 16.14 -11.55 3.19
CA ILE A 179 16.79 -11.65 4.51
C ILE A 179 16.81 -13.14 4.84
N ALA A 180 18.01 -13.65 5.10
CA ALA A 180 18.26 -15.05 5.37
C ALA A 180 19.19 -15.20 6.58
N SER A 181 19.15 -16.36 7.21
CA SER A 181 19.98 -16.69 8.36
C SER A 181 20.84 -17.91 8.04
N ALA A 182 22.14 -17.78 8.30
CA ALA A 182 23.22 -18.63 7.78
C ALA A 182 24.21 -19.04 8.90
N PRO A 183 25.09 -20.04 8.67
CA PRO A 183 26.03 -20.50 9.70
C PRO A 183 27.07 -19.43 10.03
N ALA A 184 27.22 -19.11 11.31
CA ALA A 184 28.10 -18.03 11.78
C ALA A 184 29.60 -18.29 11.53
N GLY A 185 30.03 -19.55 11.46
CA GLY A 185 31.45 -19.93 11.39
C GLY A 185 32.12 -19.75 10.02
N ASP A 186 31.42 -19.99 8.92
CA ASP A 186 31.86 -19.63 7.55
C ASP A 186 30.63 -19.26 6.69
N PRO A 187 30.05 -18.06 6.89
CA PRO A 187 28.87 -17.62 6.13
C PRO A 187 29.16 -17.47 4.63
N ALA A 188 30.44 -17.43 4.20
CA ALA A 188 30.79 -17.40 2.78
C ALA A 188 30.58 -18.75 2.07
N ALA A 189 30.35 -19.85 2.80
CA ALA A 189 30.00 -21.15 2.22
C ALA A 189 28.63 -21.15 1.53
N ILE A 190 27.73 -20.22 1.86
CA ILE A 190 26.41 -20.14 1.19
C ILE A 190 26.52 -19.75 -0.29
N LEU A 191 27.64 -19.14 -0.71
CA LEU A 191 27.93 -18.83 -2.12
C LEU A 191 28.28 -20.05 -2.98
N ASP A 192 28.41 -21.24 -2.38
CA ASP A 192 28.56 -22.51 -3.09
C ASP A 192 27.24 -23.27 -3.25
N LEU A 193 26.13 -22.74 -2.71
CA LEU A 193 24.80 -23.35 -2.83
C LEU A 193 24.17 -23.06 -4.20
N PRO A 194 23.43 -24.04 -4.80
CA PRO A 194 22.85 -23.87 -6.13
C PRO A 194 21.96 -22.63 -6.26
N GLY A 195 22.20 -21.81 -7.29
CA GLY A 195 21.40 -20.63 -7.61
C GLY A 195 21.63 -19.41 -6.72
N VAL A 196 22.54 -19.45 -5.74
CA VAL A 196 22.94 -18.24 -4.99
C VAL A 196 23.80 -17.35 -5.90
N THR A 197 23.26 -16.18 -6.27
CA THR A 197 23.92 -15.22 -7.17
C THR A 197 24.74 -14.18 -6.44
N TRP A 198 24.34 -13.83 -5.21
CA TRP A 198 25.03 -12.89 -4.34
C TRP A 198 24.64 -13.09 -2.87
N ALA A 199 25.51 -12.69 -1.94
CA ALA A 199 25.16 -12.51 -0.54
C ALA A 199 26.03 -11.41 0.10
N GLY A 200 25.54 -10.77 1.15
CA GLY A 200 26.23 -9.68 1.85
C GLY A 200 25.54 -9.21 3.13
N GLU A 201 26.15 -8.23 3.81
CA GLU A 201 25.70 -7.74 5.12
C GLU A 201 24.28 -7.11 5.09
N LEU A 202 23.46 -7.44 6.09
CA LEU A 202 22.27 -6.68 6.45
C LEU A 202 22.69 -5.57 7.45
N THR A 203 23.04 -4.40 6.92
CA THR A 203 23.69 -3.33 7.72
C THR A 203 22.72 -2.70 8.73
N VAL A 204 23.25 -2.01 9.75
CA VAL A 204 22.43 -1.22 10.70
C VAL A 204 21.53 -0.20 9.98
N ALA A 205 22.00 0.41 8.89
CA ALA A 205 21.21 1.35 8.10
C ALA A 205 20.09 0.68 7.28
N ASP A 206 20.16 -0.65 7.11
CA ASP A 206 19.12 -1.47 6.47
C ASP A 206 18.09 -2.03 7.45
N LYS A 207 18.39 -1.93 8.75
CA LYS A 207 17.49 -2.29 9.87
C LYS A 207 16.73 -1.08 10.43
N LEU A 208 16.88 0.12 9.86
CA LEU A 208 16.30 1.37 10.39
C LEU A 208 15.44 2.11 9.36
N HIS A 209 14.26 2.54 9.80
CA HIS A 209 13.34 3.37 9.02
C HIS A 209 13.97 4.69 8.54
N PRO A 210 13.69 5.15 7.30
CA PRO A 210 14.19 6.42 6.77
C PRO A 210 14.02 7.61 7.73
N LEU A 211 12.87 7.73 8.41
CA LEU A 211 12.65 8.77 9.43
C LEU A 211 13.66 8.72 10.58
N ILE A 212 13.89 7.55 11.18
CA ILE A 212 14.86 7.37 12.27
C ILE A 212 16.27 7.73 11.78
N ARG A 213 16.63 7.34 10.55
CA ARG A 213 17.92 7.67 9.93
C ARG A 213 18.07 9.15 9.56
N ALA A 214 16.97 9.83 9.28
CA ALA A 214 16.88 11.27 9.06
C ALA A 214 16.71 12.07 10.37
N ASP A 215 16.65 11.38 11.51
CA ASP A 215 16.39 11.90 12.86
C ASP A 215 15.09 12.74 12.95
N ARG A 216 14.07 12.31 12.19
CA ARG A 216 12.72 12.90 12.12
C ARG A 216 11.78 12.19 13.09
N TRP A 217 11.14 12.99 13.94
CA TRP A 217 10.36 12.55 15.09
C TRP A 217 9.19 13.51 15.33
N GLU A 218 8.09 12.98 15.86
CA GLU A 218 6.83 13.70 16.00
C GLU A 218 6.28 13.55 17.42
N ALA A 219 5.40 14.46 17.85
CA ALA A 219 4.95 14.53 19.25
C ALA A 219 4.18 13.30 19.79
N TYR A 220 3.77 12.38 18.90
CA TYR A 220 3.11 11.12 19.26
C TYR A 220 4.09 9.93 19.37
N ASN A 221 5.31 10.05 18.83
CA ASN A 221 6.31 8.99 18.83
C ASN A 221 7.71 9.38 19.35
N LEU A 222 7.86 10.62 19.84
CA LEU A 222 8.98 11.06 20.69
C LEU A 222 8.46 11.99 21.79
N SER A 223 8.64 11.61 23.05
CA SER A 223 8.31 12.46 24.19
C SER A 223 9.37 13.54 24.47
N PRO A 224 9.03 14.66 25.15
CA PRO A 224 9.96 15.78 25.38
C PRO A 224 11.22 15.46 26.20
N ASP A 225 11.27 14.31 26.85
CA ASP A 225 12.43 13.80 27.61
C ASP A 225 13.45 13.04 26.74
N GLY A 226 13.12 12.75 25.48
CA GLY A 226 13.96 12.00 24.54
C GLY A 226 13.63 10.50 24.44
N THR A 227 12.59 10.02 25.12
CA THR A 227 12.10 8.65 24.95
C THR A 227 11.33 8.52 23.63
N ALA A 228 11.76 7.61 22.78
CA ALA A 228 11.17 7.33 21.47
C ALA A 228 10.25 6.10 21.56
N ALA A 229 9.08 6.19 20.94
CA ALA A 229 8.16 5.10 20.71
C ALA A 229 8.46 4.45 19.36
N VAL A 230 8.81 3.16 19.35
CA VAL A 230 9.20 2.43 18.14
C VAL A 230 8.62 1.02 18.08
N SER A 231 8.41 0.57 16.85
CA SER A 231 8.08 -0.80 16.47
C SER A 231 9.37 -1.55 16.13
N VAL A 232 9.74 -2.56 16.93
CA VAL A 232 10.95 -3.38 16.77
C VAL A 232 10.56 -4.77 16.27
N VAL A 233 10.93 -5.13 15.05
CA VAL A 233 10.64 -6.44 14.45
C VAL A 233 11.87 -7.35 14.61
N MET A 234 11.67 -8.56 15.15
CA MET A 234 12.68 -9.61 15.25
C MET A 234 12.82 -10.37 13.92
N HIS A 235 13.90 -11.13 13.75
CA HIS A 235 13.96 -12.16 12.70
C HIS A 235 13.04 -13.36 13.04
N GLN A 236 12.53 -14.07 12.03
CA GLN A 236 11.49 -15.09 12.23
C GLN A 236 11.96 -16.39 12.92
N ASP A 237 13.27 -16.66 12.96
CA ASP A 237 13.86 -17.75 13.76
C ASP A 237 14.43 -17.26 15.12
N GLU A 238 14.25 -15.98 15.45
CA GLU A 238 14.54 -15.40 16.76
C GLU A 238 13.31 -15.36 17.68
N LYS A 239 13.55 -15.20 18.98
CA LYS A 239 12.48 -15.23 20.00
C LYS A 239 12.18 -13.82 20.50
N LEU A 240 10.90 -13.51 20.73
CA LEU A 240 10.49 -12.28 21.44
C LEU A 240 11.17 -12.14 22.81
N ALA A 241 11.47 -13.26 23.48
CA ALA A 241 12.26 -13.26 24.72
C ALA A 241 13.72 -12.79 24.53
N THR A 242 14.35 -13.07 23.37
CA THR A 242 15.65 -12.46 23.00
C THR A 242 15.47 -10.94 22.85
N GLY A 243 14.42 -10.52 22.13
CA GLY A 243 14.10 -9.11 21.91
C GLY A 243 13.92 -8.33 23.21
N ARG A 244 13.09 -8.83 24.15
CA ARG A 244 12.89 -8.24 25.49
C ARG A 244 14.22 -8.01 26.21
N ALA A 245 15.07 -9.03 26.28
CA ALA A 245 16.37 -8.93 26.95
C ALA A 245 17.33 -7.94 26.27
N LEU A 246 17.25 -7.78 24.94
CA LEU A 246 17.99 -6.75 24.20
C LEU A 246 17.45 -5.35 24.47
N ILE A 247 16.13 -5.17 24.53
CA ILE A 247 15.48 -3.88 24.82
C ILE A 247 15.86 -3.40 26.22
N GLU A 248 15.74 -4.27 27.24
CA GLU A 248 16.20 -3.99 28.61
C GLU A 248 17.70 -3.67 28.66
N LYS A 249 18.56 -4.46 28.00
CA LYS A 249 20.00 -4.23 27.87
C LYS A 249 20.34 -2.86 27.27
N HIS A 250 19.52 -2.36 26.35
CA HIS A 250 19.71 -1.05 25.71
C HIS A 250 19.03 0.11 26.43
N GLY A 251 18.31 -0.14 27.53
CA GLY A 251 17.68 0.87 28.39
C GLY A 251 16.23 1.20 28.03
N GLY A 252 15.57 0.35 27.24
CA GLY A 252 14.16 0.49 26.87
C GLY A 252 13.20 -0.40 27.68
N ARG A 253 11.91 -0.25 27.38
CA ARG A 253 10.76 -0.92 28.00
C ARG A 253 9.79 -1.38 26.91
N VAL A 254 9.28 -2.61 27.01
CA VAL A 254 8.23 -3.11 26.11
C VAL A 254 6.86 -2.59 26.54
N MET A 255 6.07 -2.16 25.55
CA MET A 255 4.69 -1.66 25.69
C MET A 255 3.67 -2.74 25.34
N GLY A 256 3.93 -3.49 24.28
CA GLY A 256 3.12 -4.61 23.80
C GLY A 256 3.92 -5.47 22.82
N GLU A 257 3.41 -6.63 22.45
CA GLU A 257 4.07 -7.60 21.57
C GLU A 257 3.09 -8.08 20.50
N VAL A 258 3.55 -8.38 19.29
CA VAL A 258 2.75 -9.00 18.22
C VAL A 258 3.44 -10.29 17.84
N ILE A 259 2.76 -11.41 18.04
CA ILE A 259 3.42 -12.71 18.03
C ILE A 259 3.57 -13.22 16.59
N GLY A 260 2.58 -12.97 15.71
CA GLY A 260 2.65 -13.40 14.31
C GLY A 260 3.85 -12.84 13.54
N ILE A 261 4.12 -11.54 13.67
CA ILE A 261 5.23 -10.86 12.98
C ILE A 261 6.54 -10.80 13.79
N GLY A 262 6.53 -11.26 15.05
CA GLY A 262 7.68 -11.14 15.94
C GLY A 262 8.02 -9.69 16.29
N LEU A 263 7.02 -8.82 16.45
CA LEU A 263 7.21 -7.41 16.81
C LEU A 263 7.13 -7.21 18.32
N LEU A 264 7.96 -6.30 18.82
CA LEU A 264 7.88 -5.70 20.13
C LEU A 264 7.66 -4.20 19.94
N GLN A 265 6.68 -3.64 20.62
CA GLN A 265 6.52 -2.20 20.69
C GLN A 265 7.28 -1.68 21.91
N VAL A 266 8.05 -0.61 21.74
CA VAL A 266 9.12 -0.23 22.67
C VAL A 266 9.13 1.27 22.93
N GLU A 267 9.27 1.63 24.20
CA GLU A 267 9.83 2.92 24.63
C GLU A 267 11.33 2.74 24.84
N LEU A 268 12.18 3.55 24.20
CA LEU A 268 13.62 3.58 24.51
C LEU A 268 14.23 4.97 24.28
N PRO A 269 15.34 5.33 24.94
CA PRO A 269 16.02 6.59 24.65
C PRO A 269 16.48 6.63 23.19
N ARG A 270 16.18 7.73 22.50
CA ARG A 270 16.37 7.90 21.04
C ARG A 270 17.80 7.61 20.55
N ASP A 271 18.81 7.91 21.36
CA ASP A 271 20.23 7.65 21.06
C ASP A 271 20.61 6.15 21.08
N ARG A 272 19.79 5.32 21.73
CA ARG A 272 20.00 3.86 21.86
C ARG A 272 19.50 3.07 20.66
N ILE A 273 18.64 3.65 19.81
CA ILE A 273 17.99 2.95 18.69
C ILE A 273 19.00 2.33 17.72
N ALA A 274 20.03 3.10 17.32
CA ALA A 274 21.07 2.61 16.41
C ALA A 274 21.94 1.51 17.05
N ALA A 275 22.06 1.49 18.38
CA ALA A 275 22.76 0.43 19.10
C ALA A 275 21.91 -0.84 19.24
N LEU A 276 20.58 -0.72 19.38
CA LEU A 276 19.66 -1.85 19.35
C LEU A 276 19.59 -2.47 17.94
N ALA A 277 19.51 -1.67 16.88
CA ALA A 277 19.55 -2.14 15.49
C ALA A 277 20.90 -2.77 15.07
N ALA A 278 21.97 -2.57 15.86
CA ALA A 278 23.25 -3.26 15.66
C ALA A 278 23.27 -4.69 16.26
N GLU A 279 22.25 -5.10 17.00
CA GLU A 279 22.07 -6.48 17.40
C GLU A 279 21.58 -7.32 16.20
N ASP A 280 22.21 -8.48 16.00
CA ASP A 280 21.93 -9.37 14.87
C ASP A 280 20.46 -9.81 14.80
N ALA A 281 19.84 -10.09 15.95
CA ALA A 281 18.47 -10.59 16.08
C ALA A 281 17.35 -9.60 15.66
N ILE A 282 17.66 -8.31 15.57
CA ILE A 282 16.70 -7.27 15.16
C ILE A 282 16.63 -7.20 13.65
N GLN A 283 15.46 -7.41 13.07
CA GLN A 283 15.23 -7.31 11.62
C GLN A 283 15.00 -5.87 11.17
N TRP A 284 14.24 -5.10 11.95
CA TRP A 284 13.78 -3.75 11.56
C TRP A 284 13.35 -2.93 12.78
N ILE A 285 13.57 -1.61 12.74
CA ILE A 285 12.99 -0.64 13.69
C ILE A 285 12.38 0.53 12.91
N GLU A 286 11.13 0.87 13.21
CA GLU A 286 10.43 2.07 12.74
C GLU A 286 9.75 2.81 13.89
N GLY A 287 9.46 4.10 13.71
CA GLY A 287 8.72 4.88 14.72
C GLY A 287 7.29 4.35 14.86
N ALA A 288 6.70 4.49 16.05
CA ALA A 288 5.29 4.16 16.25
C ALA A 288 4.40 4.91 15.24
N GLU A 289 3.26 4.31 14.89
CA GLU A 289 2.29 4.81 13.90
C GLU A 289 1.11 5.59 14.53
N PRO A 290 0.47 6.54 13.84
CA PRO A 290 -0.51 7.47 14.44
C PRO A 290 -2.03 7.11 14.50
N PRO A 291 -2.87 7.92 15.21
CA PRO A 291 -4.31 7.69 15.43
C PRO A 291 -5.29 8.19 14.33
N LEU A 292 -6.59 7.93 14.51
CA LEU A 292 -7.58 7.67 13.43
C LEU A 292 -8.78 8.65 13.38
N GLY A 293 -9.69 8.49 12.38
CA GLY A 293 -10.83 9.40 12.14
C GLY A 293 -11.78 8.99 10.98
N GLU A 294 -12.89 9.71 10.82
CA GLU A 294 -14.20 9.15 10.41
C GLU A 294 -14.64 9.37 8.93
N ALA A 295 -15.74 8.69 8.45
CA ALA A 295 -16.86 9.20 7.59
C ALA A 295 -17.29 8.64 6.15
N ASN A 296 -18.61 8.54 5.87
CA ASN A 296 -19.53 9.01 4.75
C ASN A 296 -19.85 8.47 3.27
N ASP A 297 -20.80 9.07 2.46
CA ASP A 297 -21.83 8.35 1.57
C ASP A 297 -22.04 8.62 0.06
N GLY A 298 -22.89 7.76 -0.53
CA GLY A 298 -24.19 8.01 -1.23
C GLY A 298 -24.83 6.69 -1.69
N ILE A 299 -24.64 5.65 -0.89
CA ILE A 299 -23.76 4.57 -1.33
C ILE A 299 -24.53 3.36 -1.84
N ARG A 300 -25.72 3.11 -1.25
CA ARG A 300 -26.68 2.10 -1.73
C ARG A 300 -26.98 2.25 -3.22
N ASN A 301 -27.19 3.50 -3.64
CA ASN A 301 -27.58 3.84 -5.00
C ASN A 301 -26.37 3.80 -5.94
N GLN A 302 -25.22 4.28 -5.49
CA GLN A 302 -24.00 4.30 -6.29
C GLN A 302 -23.43 2.90 -6.57
N ILE A 303 -23.38 2.03 -5.56
CA ILE A 303 -22.98 0.62 -5.73
C ILE A 303 -24.11 -0.20 -6.40
N GLY A 304 -25.35 0.30 -6.36
CA GLY A 304 -26.52 -0.37 -6.97
C GLY A 304 -27.10 -1.50 -6.13
N VAL A 305 -26.78 -1.56 -4.83
CA VAL A 305 -27.17 -2.63 -3.88
C VAL A 305 -28.68 -2.89 -3.84
N ALA A 306 -29.49 -1.85 -4.05
CA ALA A 306 -30.96 -2.01 -4.16
C ALA A 306 -31.39 -3.02 -5.24
N THR A 307 -30.61 -3.19 -6.30
CA THR A 307 -30.85 -4.16 -7.39
C THR A 307 -30.73 -5.61 -6.91
N VAL A 308 -29.80 -5.89 -6.01
CA VAL A 308 -29.56 -7.25 -5.48
C VAL A 308 -30.38 -7.53 -4.22
N ASN A 309 -30.84 -6.51 -3.49
CA ASN A 309 -31.87 -6.70 -2.46
C ASN A 309 -33.26 -7.00 -3.06
N ALA A 310 -33.51 -6.59 -4.30
CA ALA A 310 -34.77 -6.84 -4.99
C ALA A 310 -34.85 -8.27 -5.57
N ALA A 311 -36.06 -8.72 -5.86
CA ALA A 311 -36.28 -9.91 -6.68
C ALA A 311 -35.67 -9.71 -8.09
N PRO A 312 -35.06 -10.73 -8.71
CA PRO A 312 -35.08 -12.14 -8.31
C PRO A 312 -34.02 -12.55 -7.26
N TYR A 313 -33.06 -11.68 -6.94
CA TYR A 313 -31.91 -12.02 -6.09
C TYR A 313 -32.30 -12.11 -4.61
N ASN A 314 -33.05 -11.14 -4.09
CA ASN A 314 -33.53 -11.06 -2.70
C ASN A 314 -32.41 -11.14 -1.64
N LEU A 315 -31.19 -10.70 -1.98
CA LEU A 315 -30.02 -10.81 -1.12
C LEU A 315 -30.04 -9.72 -0.03
N ASN A 316 -29.76 -10.13 1.20
CA ASN A 316 -29.84 -9.30 2.40
C ASN A 316 -28.69 -9.56 3.41
N GLY A 317 -27.84 -10.56 3.19
CA GLY A 317 -26.78 -10.98 4.10
C GLY A 317 -27.16 -12.08 5.10
N THR A 318 -28.36 -12.66 5.03
CA THR A 318 -28.76 -13.74 5.96
C THR A 318 -27.79 -14.92 5.90
N GLY A 319 -27.27 -15.32 7.07
CA GLY A 319 -26.29 -16.40 7.21
C GLY A 319 -24.89 -16.01 6.75
N ILE A 320 -24.52 -14.75 7.00
CA ILE A 320 -23.18 -14.19 6.81
C ILE A 320 -22.82 -13.36 8.04
N ASP A 321 -21.66 -13.61 8.62
CA ASP A 321 -21.25 -13.04 9.90
C ASP A 321 -20.03 -12.12 9.68
N VAL A 322 -20.13 -10.85 10.11
CA VAL A 322 -19.16 -9.79 9.75
C VAL A 322 -18.45 -9.23 10.98
N VAL A 323 -17.11 -9.32 11.00
CA VAL A 323 -16.28 -8.58 11.95
C VAL A 323 -16.23 -7.10 11.56
N VAL A 324 -16.54 -6.21 12.50
CA VAL A 324 -16.30 -4.77 12.42
C VAL A 324 -15.21 -4.43 13.42
N TYR A 325 -13.98 -4.28 12.94
CA TYR A 325 -12.82 -3.92 13.76
C TYR A 325 -12.52 -2.43 13.61
N ASP A 326 -12.79 -1.65 14.64
CA ASP A 326 -12.78 -0.19 14.55
C ASP A 326 -12.27 0.47 15.86
N SER A 327 -12.23 1.80 15.92
CA SER A 327 -11.80 2.68 17.02
C SER A 327 -12.38 2.41 18.43
N GLY A 328 -13.40 1.56 18.53
CA GLY A 328 -14.15 1.20 19.73
C GLY A 328 -15.30 0.26 19.35
N GLN A 329 -16.17 -0.11 20.29
CA GLN A 329 -17.36 -0.92 19.97
C GLN A 329 -18.43 -0.10 19.21
N ALA A 330 -19.15 -0.71 18.29
CA ALA A 330 -20.40 -0.18 17.77
C ALA A 330 -21.44 -0.14 18.91
N GLY A 331 -22.15 0.97 19.07
CA GLY A 331 -23.15 1.12 20.14
C GLY A 331 -24.43 0.32 19.89
N ASP A 332 -25.10 -0.06 20.98
CA ASP A 332 -26.43 -0.68 20.93
C ASP A 332 -27.41 0.23 20.18
N HIS A 333 -27.90 -0.25 19.03
CA HIS A 333 -28.79 0.51 18.15
C HIS A 333 -29.94 -0.38 17.66
N ILE A 334 -31.17 0.16 17.66
CA ILE A 334 -32.40 -0.54 17.25
C ILE A 334 -32.31 -1.16 15.84
N ASP A 335 -31.64 -0.48 14.91
CA ASP A 335 -31.38 -1.00 13.56
C ASP A 335 -30.55 -2.29 13.53
N PHE A 336 -29.70 -2.55 14.53
CA PHE A 336 -29.00 -3.83 14.70
C PHE A 336 -29.91 -4.83 15.42
N GLY A 337 -30.42 -4.45 16.58
CA GLY A 337 -31.09 -5.35 17.51
C GLY A 337 -30.15 -6.47 17.97
N ALA A 338 -30.69 -7.69 18.12
CA ALA A 338 -29.94 -8.86 18.57
C ALA A 338 -28.85 -9.39 17.60
N ARG A 339 -28.60 -8.67 16.49
CA ARG A 339 -27.56 -8.98 15.50
C ARG A 339 -26.20 -8.34 15.83
N LEU A 340 -26.18 -7.35 16.73
CA LEU A 340 -24.93 -6.81 17.25
C LEU A 340 -24.39 -7.75 18.33
N ILE A 341 -23.17 -8.22 18.13
CA ILE A 341 -22.39 -9.01 19.07
C ILE A 341 -21.19 -8.15 19.48
N HIS A 342 -21.11 -7.80 20.76
CA HIS A 342 -19.93 -7.19 21.35
C HIS A 342 -18.87 -8.28 21.55
N GLY A 343 -17.75 -8.20 20.83
CA GLY A 343 -16.69 -9.22 20.86
C GLY A 343 -15.74 -9.08 22.04
N ASP A 344 -15.47 -7.84 22.44
CA ASP A 344 -14.59 -7.45 23.55
C ASP A 344 -15.35 -6.65 24.65
N ALA A 345 -14.67 -5.73 25.34
CA ALA A 345 -15.27 -4.80 26.30
C ALA A 345 -14.68 -3.36 26.20
N ASP A 346 -14.26 -2.93 25.01
CA ASP A 346 -13.80 -1.56 24.74
C ASP A 346 -14.97 -0.55 24.84
N SER A 347 -14.63 0.74 24.93
CA SER A 347 -15.56 1.85 24.87
C SER A 347 -16.32 1.92 23.54
N VAL A 348 -17.60 2.31 23.63
CA VAL A 348 -18.47 2.51 22.46
C VAL A 348 -18.09 3.79 21.70
N SER A 349 -17.99 3.70 20.37
CA SER A 349 -17.55 4.76 19.45
C SER A 349 -18.62 5.09 18.40
N GLU A 350 -18.85 6.39 18.16
CA GLU A 350 -19.73 6.91 17.10
C GLU A 350 -19.30 6.34 15.74
N HIS A 351 -18.00 6.40 15.43
CA HIS A 351 -17.43 5.85 14.21
C HIS A 351 -17.78 4.38 13.98
N SER A 352 -17.55 3.52 14.98
CA SER A 352 -17.80 2.08 14.90
C SER A 352 -19.28 1.78 14.68
N THR A 353 -20.15 2.55 15.35
CA THR A 353 -21.61 2.47 15.18
C THR A 353 -22.00 2.81 13.75
N HIS A 354 -21.41 3.85 13.18
CA HIS A 354 -21.66 4.28 11.82
C HIS A 354 -21.18 3.25 10.78
N VAL A 355 -19.97 2.73 10.97
CA VAL A 355 -19.36 1.69 10.12
C VAL A 355 -20.20 0.42 10.12
N ALA A 356 -20.58 -0.09 11.29
CA ALA A 356 -21.50 -1.23 11.42
C ALA A 356 -22.88 -0.95 10.79
N GLY A 357 -23.39 0.26 10.97
CA GLY A 357 -24.59 0.79 10.29
C GLY A 357 -24.49 0.69 8.77
N THR A 358 -23.34 1.04 8.21
CA THR A 358 -23.07 1.04 6.76
C THR A 358 -22.95 -0.39 6.21
N VAL A 359 -22.38 -1.33 6.98
CA VAL A 359 -22.39 -2.77 6.63
C VAL A 359 -23.82 -3.30 6.59
N GLY A 360 -24.58 -3.12 7.68
CA GLY A 360 -25.78 -3.94 7.90
C GLY A 360 -26.83 -3.39 8.87
N GLY A 361 -26.88 -2.09 9.17
CA GLY A 361 -28.03 -1.49 9.88
C GLY A 361 -29.33 -1.69 9.10
N SER A 362 -30.46 -1.98 9.76
CA SER A 362 -31.71 -2.32 9.04
C SER A 362 -32.48 -1.12 8.45
N GLY A 363 -32.18 0.12 8.86
CA GLY A 363 -32.94 1.34 8.49
C GLY A 363 -34.28 1.47 9.21
N ALA A 364 -34.51 0.70 10.27
CA ALA A 364 -35.79 0.66 10.98
C ALA A 364 -36.14 2.01 11.63
N ASN A 365 -35.15 2.70 12.21
CA ASN A 365 -35.36 3.97 12.89
C ASN A 365 -35.40 5.19 11.96
N SER A 366 -35.17 5.04 10.65
CA SER A 366 -35.01 6.18 9.73
C SER A 366 -36.21 7.12 9.72
N VAL A 367 -37.44 6.61 9.91
CA VAL A 367 -38.67 7.43 9.98
C VAL A 367 -38.78 8.19 11.30
N VAL A 368 -38.29 7.62 12.40
CA VAL A 368 -38.32 8.24 13.74
C VAL A 368 -37.38 9.45 13.75
N GLN A 369 -36.20 9.30 13.14
CA GLN A 369 -35.20 10.37 12.98
C GLN A 369 -35.42 11.23 11.71
N GLY A 370 -36.67 11.37 11.26
CA GLY A 370 -37.08 12.36 10.26
C GLY A 370 -36.77 12.03 8.79
N GLY A 371 -36.14 10.90 8.50
CA GLY A 371 -35.96 10.36 7.16
C GLY A 371 -37.18 9.60 6.62
N THR A 372 -37.00 8.96 5.46
CA THR A 372 -38.01 8.09 4.84
C THR A 372 -37.83 6.62 5.24
N ALA A 373 -38.84 5.78 4.97
CA ALA A 373 -38.85 4.38 5.38
C ALA A 373 -37.66 3.59 4.80
N LEU A 374 -36.82 3.04 5.69
CA LEU A 374 -35.61 2.28 5.36
C LEU A 374 -34.59 3.09 4.52
N GLN A 375 -34.54 4.42 4.69
CA GLN A 375 -33.62 5.29 3.95
C GLN A 375 -32.15 4.99 4.26
N TRP A 376 -31.83 4.80 5.54
CA TRP A 376 -30.46 4.80 6.08
C TRP A 376 -29.97 3.40 6.49
N ARG A 377 -30.41 2.38 5.74
CA ARG A 377 -30.00 0.98 5.96
C ARG A 377 -28.61 0.67 5.37
N GLY A 378 -27.86 -0.17 6.06
CA GLY A 378 -26.60 -0.78 5.64
C GLY A 378 -26.77 -1.83 4.54
N MET A 379 -25.71 -2.10 3.77
CA MET A 379 -25.81 -2.82 2.48
C MET A 379 -26.52 -4.16 2.61
N ALA A 380 -26.13 -4.95 3.62
CA ALA A 380 -26.63 -6.27 3.94
C ALA A 380 -27.35 -6.26 5.30
N THR A 381 -28.64 -5.93 5.29
CA THR A 381 -29.46 -5.65 6.50
C THR A 381 -29.75 -6.86 7.40
N ALA A 382 -29.23 -8.04 7.09
CA ALA A 382 -29.49 -9.29 7.80
C ALA A 382 -28.23 -10.14 8.04
N VAL A 383 -27.04 -9.53 7.95
CA VAL A 383 -25.81 -10.10 8.55
C VAL A 383 -25.87 -9.98 10.06
N ASP A 384 -25.13 -10.82 10.78
CA ASP A 384 -24.76 -10.53 12.16
C ASP A 384 -23.43 -9.75 12.19
N LEU A 385 -23.30 -8.86 13.17
CA LEU A 385 -22.26 -7.81 13.26
C LEU A 385 -21.47 -8.02 14.54
N ILE A 386 -20.24 -8.51 14.44
CA ILE A 386 -19.36 -8.77 15.58
C ILE A 386 -18.40 -7.59 15.71
N SER A 387 -18.68 -6.69 16.66
CA SER A 387 -17.91 -5.47 16.84
C SER A 387 -16.73 -5.68 17.78
N TYR A 388 -15.58 -5.16 17.37
CA TYR A 388 -14.37 -5.05 18.16
C TYR A 388 -13.83 -3.62 18.12
N GLY A 389 -13.24 -3.19 19.23
CA GLY A 389 -12.57 -1.92 19.38
C GLY A 389 -11.09 -1.95 19.03
N THR A 390 -10.35 -0.95 19.49
CA THR A 390 -8.87 -0.94 19.50
C THR A 390 -8.29 -0.94 20.92
N ASN A 391 -9.17 -1.10 21.92
CA ASN A 391 -8.88 -1.26 23.34
C ASN A 391 -7.97 -0.12 23.85
N TYR A 392 -8.40 1.10 23.51
CA TYR A 392 -7.60 2.30 23.54
C TYR A 392 -7.54 2.91 24.95
N THR A 393 -6.36 2.83 25.59
CA THR A 393 -6.19 3.13 27.02
C THR A 393 -5.32 4.39 27.30
N GLY A 394 -5.49 5.46 26.52
CA GLY A 394 -4.93 6.76 26.87
C GLY A 394 -4.88 7.82 25.76
N THR A 395 -3.66 8.13 25.31
CA THR A 395 -3.37 9.10 24.25
C THR A 395 -2.48 8.50 23.15
N GLY A 396 -2.37 7.16 23.11
CA GLY A 396 -1.40 6.45 22.28
C GLY A 396 -2.10 5.48 21.30
N PRO A 397 -1.66 5.43 20.04
CA PRO A 397 -2.36 4.71 18.95
C PRO A 397 -2.30 3.17 19.08
N ILE A 398 -3.15 2.47 18.30
CA ILE A 398 -3.26 0.98 18.29
C ILE A 398 -1.90 0.30 18.08
N PHE A 399 -1.18 0.66 17.01
CA PHE A 399 0.18 0.17 16.73
C PHE A 399 1.26 0.75 17.68
N TYR A 400 0.84 1.24 18.86
CA TYR A 400 1.71 1.62 19.96
C TYR A 400 1.31 0.98 21.30
N GLN A 401 0.05 1.12 21.74
CA GLN A 401 -0.33 0.77 23.11
C GLN A 401 -0.80 -0.68 23.28
N ASN A 402 -1.49 -1.24 22.29
CA ASN A 402 -2.05 -2.59 22.40
C ASN A 402 -2.05 -3.30 21.03
N VAL A 403 -0.86 -3.62 20.54
CA VAL A 403 -0.69 -4.21 19.21
C VAL A 403 -1.12 -5.69 19.05
N PRO A 404 -1.19 -6.58 20.09
CA PRO A 404 -1.72 -7.94 19.92
C PRO A 404 -3.26 -8.02 19.88
N ASP A 405 -3.96 -6.95 20.28
CA ASP A 405 -5.42 -6.84 20.33
C ASP A 405 -6.06 -7.33 19.01
N ILE A 406 -5.65 -6.70 17.90
CA ILE A 406 -6.10 -7.05 16.54
C ILE A 406 -5.77 -8.49 16.11
N GLU A 407 -4.73 -9.13 16.64
CA GLU A 407 -4.50 -10.57 16.40
C GLU A 407 -5.54 -11.42 17.13
N ALA A 408 -5.82 -11.09 18.40
CA ALA A 408 -6.75 -11.82 19.25
C ALA A 408 -8.20 -11.66 18.79
N ASP A 409 -8.62 -10.44 18.44
CA ASP A 409 -9.99 -10.10 18.09
C ASP A 409 -10.41 -10.69 16.75
N TRP A 410 -9.53 -10.66 15.75
CA TRP A 410 -9.76 -11.33 14.46
C TRP A 410 -9.72 -12.86 14.63
N ALA A 411 -8.87 -13.38 15.52
CA ALA A 411 -8.87 -14.80 15.85
C ALA A 411 -10.15 -15.24 16.58
N GLN A 412 -10.70 -14.43 17.49
CA GLN A 412 -11.95 -14.72 18.19
C GLN A 412 -13.15 -14.56 17.25
N GLY A 413 -13.17 -13.53 16.40
CA GLY A 413 -14.14 -13.35 15.31
C GLY A 413 -14.24 -14.60 14.43
N GLN A 414 -13.11 -15.12 13.95
CA GLN A 414 -13.05 -16.36 13.17
C GLN A 414 -13.43 -17.60 13.99
N ASN A 415 -12.75 -17.86 15.11
CA ASN A 415 -12.82 -19.17 15.80
C ASN A 415 -13.98 -19.32 16.78
N THR A 416 -14.50 -18.22 17.33
CA THR A 416 -15.60 -18.24 18.33
C THR A 416 -16.94 -17.90 17.70
N TYR A 417 -16.96 -16.94 16.77
CA TYR A 417 -18.18 -16.46 16.13
C TYR A 417 -18.35 -16.93 14.67
N GLY A 418 -17.38 -17.64 14.10
CA GLY A 418 -17.48 -18.24 12.76
C GLY A 418 -17.39 -17.24 11.60
N ALA A 419 -16.94 -16.00 11.86
CA ALA A 419 -17.17 -14.90 10.95
C ALA A 419 -16.45 -15.00 9.60
N ASP A 420 -17.17 -14.64 8.53
CA ASP A 420 -16.83 -14.86 7.12
C ASP A 420 -15.91 -13.78 6.53
N LEU A 421 -16.02 -12.55 7.05
CA LEU A 421 -15.29 -11.40 6.55
C LEU A 421 -15.14 -10.29 7.61
N ALA A 422 -14.14 -9.44 7.41
CA ALA A 422 -13.92 -8.22 8.20
C ALA A 422 -14.06 -6.94 7.37
N THR A 423 -14.46 -5.88 8.06
CA THR A 423 -14.17 -4.49 7.69
C THR A 423 -13.32 -3.83 8.78
N ALA A 424 -12.32 -3.07 8.37
CA ALA A 424 -11.58 -2.16 9.25
C ALA A 424 -11.48 -0.79 8.61
N SER A 425 -12.14 0.19 9.20
CA SER A 425 -12.27 1.54 8.65
C SER A 425 -11.18 2.49 9.17
N LEU A 426 -9.97 1.95 9.26
CA LEU A 426 -8.84 2.47 10.00
C LEU A 426 -7.64 2.75 9.07
N GLY A 427 -6.76 3.67 9.46
CA GLY A 427 -5.55 4.03 8.71
C GLY A 427 -4.97 5.35 9.20
N SER A 428 -3.66 5.41 9.39
CA SER A 428 -3.04 6.17 10.48
C SER A 428 -3.02 7.72 10.36
N ASN A 429 -3.72 8.30 9.37
CA ASN A 429 -3.98 9.74 9.18
C ASN A 429 -2.74 10.66 9.39
N ILE A 430 -1.70 10.39 8.62
CA ILE A 430 -0.36 10.98 8.69
C ILE A 430 -0.39 12.51 8.55
N TYR A 431 -0.92 13.04 7.44
CA TYR A 431 -0.77 14.46 7.12
C TYR A 431 -1.63 15.37 8.00
N LEU A 432 -2.91 15.00 8.20
CA LEU A 432 -3.87 15.85 8.93
C LEU A 432 -3.47 16.04 10.40
N ASN A 433 -2.93 14.99 11.01
CA ASN A 433 -2.46 15.01 12.39
C ASN A 433 -1.02 15.56 12.54
N GLY A 434 -0.40 16.00 11.44
CA GLY A 434 0.89 16.71 11.42
C GLY A 434 2.13 15.82 11.38
N TYR A 435 1.99 14.55 11.02
CA TYR A 435 3.04 13.55 11.15
C TYR A 435 3.89 13.37 9.88
N SER A 436 5.08 12.80 10.07
CA SER A 436 6.11 12.77 9.04
C SER A 436 5.71 11.95 7.80
N CYS A 437 5.71 12.63 6.66
CA CYS A 437 5.31 12.09 5.36
C CYS A 437 6.07 10.84 4.90
N ASP A 438 7.31 10.62 5.36
CA ASP A 438 8.17 9.53 4.86
C ASP A 438 7.76 8.12 5.38
N ILE A 439 6.60 7.96 6.05
CA ILE A 439 5.91 6.66 6.23
C ILE A 439 4.78 6.40 5.22
N MET A 440 4.36 7.39 4.42
CA MET A 440 3.41 7.13 3.34
C MET A 440 4.02 6.21 2.28
N GLY A 441 3.24 5.27 1.76
CA GLY A 441 3.63 4.33 0.71
C GLY A 441 4.48 3.15 1.18
N ASN A 442 5.10 3.24 2.37
CA ASN A 442 5.91 2.16 2.93
C ASN A 442 5.07 0.92 3.27
N TYR A 443 5.68 -0.25 3.09
CA TYR A 443 5.18 -1.52 3.62
C TYR A 443 5.81 -1.75 5.00
N GLY A 444 5.19 -1.21 6.04
CA GLY A 444 5.58 -1.28 7.46
C GLY A 444 5.48 -2.68 8.07
N ALA A 445 5.63 -2.77 9.39
CA ALA A 445 5.38 -3.98 10.17
C ALA A 445 3.88 -4.21 10.36
N SER A 446 3.11 -3.13 10.54
CA SER A 446 1.65 -3.11 10.53
C SER A 446 1.08 -3.76 9.25
N ASP A 447 1.60 -3.40 8.07
CA ASP A 447 1.20 -4.00 6.80
C ASP A 447 1.49 -5.52 6.74
N VAL A 448 2.60 -5.98 7.36
CA VAL A 448 2.93 -7.42 7.44
C VAL A 448 1.97 -8.15 8.38
N LEU A 449 1.57 -7.52 9.49
CA LEU A 449 0.61 -8.05 10.46
C LEU A 449 -0.76 -8.26 9.82
N ILE A 450 -1.31 -7.20 9.21
CA ILE A 450 -2.58 -7.27 8.49
C ILE A 450 -2.49 -8.32 7.36
N ASP A 451 -1.36 -8.39 6.65
CA ASP A 451 -1.14 -9.43 5.65
C ASP A 451 -1.09 -10.85 6.22
N GLN A 452 -0.59 -11.08 7.45
CA GLN A 452 -0.61 -12.39 8.09
C GLN A 452 -2.01 -12.78 8.55
N ILE A 453 -2.71 -11.88 9.25
CA ILE A 453 -4.06 -12.12 9.77
C ILE A 453 -4.98 -12.62 8.65
N ILE A 454 -4.99 -11.91 7.52
CA ILE A 454 -5.86 -12.23 6.37
C ILE A 454 -5.44 -13.52 5.65
N ARG A 455 -4.17 -13.95 5.77
CA ARG A 455 -3.69 -15.19 5.14
C ARG A 455 -4.03 -16.47 5.91
N GLY A 456 -4.41 -16.37 7.19
CA GLY A 456 -4.81 -17.54 7.99
C GLY A 456 -3.69 -18.55 8.26
N ASP A 457 -2.43 -18.11 8.27
CA ASP A 457 -1.24 -18.96 8.46
C ASP A 457 -0.47 -18.49 9.71
N ASN A 458 -1.21 -18.26 10.80
CA ASN A 458 -0.70 -17.75 12.07
C ASN A 458 -1.34 -18.51 13.25
N SER A 459 -1.05 -19.81 13.29
CA SER A 459 -1.53 -20.74 14.32
C SER A 459 -1.06 -20.41 15.74
N VAL A 460 -0.12 -19.48 15.91
CA VAL A 460 0.38 -19.02 17.22
C VAL A 460 -0.66 -18.18 17.96
N VAL A 461 -1.50 -17.44 17.23
CA VAL A 461 -2.66 -16.69 17.77
C VAL A 461 -4.01 -17.34 17.42
N GLY A 462 -3.98 -18.54 16.83
CA GLY A 462 -5.19 -19.30 16.46
C GLY A 462 -5.79 -18.98 15.09
N LEU A 463 -5.18 -18.10 14.28
CA LEU A 463 -5.63 -17.80 12.93
C LEU A 463 -5.18 -18.91 11.97
N GLY A 464 -6.13 -19.80 11.64
CA GLY A 464 -5.89 -21.03 10.86
C GLY A 464 -6.55 -21.08 9.48
N ASP A 465 -7.42 -20.12 9.15
CA ASP A 465 -8.09 -20.04 7.84
C ASP A 465 -8.10 -18.63 7.26
N LYS A 466 -8.20 -18.52 5.94
CA LYS A 466 -8.10 -17.23 5.23
C LYS A 466 -9.30 -16.34 5.49
N TYR A 467 -9.04 -15.06 5.68
CA TYR A 467 -10.07 -14.05 5.82
C TYR A 467 -10.35 -13.32 4.50
N ILE A 468 -11.60 -12.89 4.30
CA ILE A 468 -11.90 -11.83 3.33
C ILE A 468 -11.96 -10.52 4.12
N ALA A 469 -11.16 -9.53 3.73
CA ALA A 469 -11.06 -8.29 4.48
C ALA A 469 -11.13 -7.07 3.55
N THR A 470 -11.90 -6.08 3.97
CA THR A 470 -11.93 -4.74 3.40
C THR A 470 -11.29 -3.77 4.37
N TRP A 471 -10.49 -2.83 3.86
CA TRP A 471 -9.74 -1.91 4.72
C TRP A 471 -9.64 -0.52 4.09
N ALA A 472 -9.78 0.56 4.86
CA ALA A 472 -9.79 1.93 4.33
C ALA A 472 -8.45 2.34 3.68
N GLN A 473 -8.50 3.08 2.57
CA GLN A 473 -7.26 3.51 1.88
C GLN A 473 -6.56 4.71 2.56
N GLY A 474 -7.26 5.46 3.40
CA GLY A 474 -6.78 6.69 4.04
C GLY A 474 -7.29 7.98 3.39
N ASN A 475 -7.17 9.09 4.12
CA ASN A 475 -7.78 10.39 3.79
C ASN A 475 -6.72 11.49 3.48
N GLU A 476 -5.54 11.11 2.99
CA GLU A 476 -4.31 11.92 2.99
C GLU A 476 -4.21 12.98 1.86
N ARG A 477 -5.31 13.48 1.30
CA ARG A 477 -5.26 14.39 0.13
C ARG A 477 -6.14 15.65 0.30
N PRO A 478 -5.78 16.77 -0.37
CA PRO A 478 -4.41 17.11 -0.78
C PRO A 478 -3.51 17.27 0.46
N SER A 479 -2.27 16.78 0.38
CA SER A 479 -1.30 16.87 1.48
C SER A 479 0.01 17.51 1.03
N ALA A 480 0.70 18.17 1.97
CA ALA A 480 2.08 18.63 1.75
C ALA A 480 3.05 17.46 1.49
N CYS A 481 2.67 16.25 1.95
CA CYS A 481 3.38 15.01 1.69
C CYS A 481 3.46 14.62 0.22
N SER A 482 2.52 15.07 -0.63
CA SER A 482 2.59 14.81 -2.07
C SER A 482 2.20 16.01 -2.93
N ALA A 483 3.21 16.65 -3.50
CA ALA A 483 3.07 17.67 -4.54
C ALA A 483 2.43 17.18 -5.85
N THR A 484 2.08 15.89 -5.96
CA THR A 484 1.34 15.31 -7.10
C THR A 484 -0.02 14.73 -6.71
N GLY A 485 -0.32 14.58 -5.42
CA GLY A 485 -1.50 13.86 -4.93
C GLY A 485 -1.48 12.35 -5.17
N TYR A 486 -0.29 11.76 -5.36
CA TYR A 486 -0.02 10.31 -5.47
C TYR A 486 1.03 9.89 -4.44
N SER A 487 1.10 8.59 -4.12
CA SER A 487 1.90 8.05 -3.01
C SER A 487 1.55 8.69 -1.66
N THR A 488 0.24 8.72 -1.38
CA THR A 488 -0.35 9.19 -0.13
C THR A 488 -1.03 8.05 0.64
N THR A 489 -0.60 6.82 0.41
CA THR A 489 -1.12 5.63 1.11
C THR A 489 -0.55 5.62 2.53
N ALA A 490 -1.37 5.94 3.53
CA ALA A 490 -0.98 5.76 4.93
C ALA A 490 -0.90 4.26 5.26
N PRO A 491 0.01 3.82 6.13
CA PRO A 491 -0.09 2.50 6.74
C PRO A 491 -1.41 2.33 7.55
N PRO A 492 -1.90 1.10 7.75
CA PRO A 492 -1.48 -0.15 7.12
C PRO A 492 -2.17 -0.35 5.74
N ALA A 493 -2.53 0.73 5.05
CA ALA A 493 -3.18 0.66 3.74
C ALA A 493 -2.19 0.38 2.57
N ALA A 494 -0.95 -0.01 2.91
CA ALA A 494 0.03 -0.57 1.99
C ALA A 494 0.13 -2.10 2.09
N ALA A 495 -0.70 -2.76 2.91
CA ALA A 495 -0.82 -4.22 2.98
C ALA A 495 -1.23 -4.80 1.61
N LYS A 496 -0.91 -6.07 1.35
CA LYS A 496 -1.11 -6.72 0.05
C LYS A 496 -2.48 -7.39 -0.04
N ASN A 497 -2.92 -8.02 1.04
CA ASN A 497 -4.04 -8.94 1.10
C ASN A 497 -5.42 -8.30 1.38
N PRO A 498 -5.57 -7.17 2.10
CA PRO A 498 -6.86 -6.49 2.18
C PRO A 498 -7.29 -5.90 0.84
N ILE A 499 -8.61 -5.91 0.62
CA ILE A 499 -9.27 -5.11 -0.40
C ILE A 499 -9.25 -3.66 0.08
N HIS A 500 -8.22 -2.89 -0.28
CA HIS A 500 -8.16 -1.46 0.07
C HIS A 500 -9.11 -0.63 -0.77
N VAL A 501 -9.97 0.14 -0.09
CA VAL A 501 -11.09 0.87 -0.67
C VAL A 501 -10.85 2.38 -0.61
N GLY A 502 -10.89 3.03 -1.78
CA GLY A 502 -10.90 4.50 -1.89
C GLY A 502 -12.31 5.09 -1.95
N ALA A 503 -12.44 6.38 -1.68
CA ALA A 503 -13.69 7.11 -1.68
C ALA A 503 -13.93 7.91 -2.97
N SER A 504 -15.18 7.88 -3.42
CA SER A 504 -15.72 8.70 -4.49
C SER A 504 -16.94 9.49 -4.01
N ASN A 505 -17.16 10.64 -4.64
CA ASN A 505 -18.36 11.44 -4.51
C ASN A 505 -19.52 10.73 -5.20
N THR A 506 -20.47 10.24 -4.45
CA THR A 506 -21.57 9.40 -4.96
C THR A 506 -22.61 10.12 -5.80
N ASN A 507 -22.77 11.41 -5.55
CA ASN A 507 -23.67 12.28 -6.30
C ASN A 507 -23.19 12.57 -7.74
N ASN A 508 -21.91 12.30 -8.08
CA ASN A 508 -21.36 12.59 -9.40
C ASN A 508 -20.23 11.64 -9.90
N ASN A 509 -19.88 10.61 -9.13
CA ASN A 509 -18.83 9.62 -9.38
C ASN A 509 -17.40 10.17 -9.56
N THR A 510 -17.12 11.42 -9.15
CA THR A 510 -15.74 11.93 -9.08
C THR A 510 -15.00 11.33 -7.89
N MET A 511 -13.68 11.14 -7.96
CA MET A 511 -12.90 10.80 -6.75
C MET A 511 -13.00 11.94 -5.73
N THR A 512 -13.04 11.62 -4.44
CA THR A 512 -12.99 12.67 -3.42
C THR A 512 -11.62 13.37 -3.40
N SER A 513 -11.61 14.60 -2.90
CA SER A 513 -10.37 15.37 -2.69
C SER A 513 -9.39 14.66 -1.77
N PHE A 514 -9.89 13.88 -0.81
CA PHE A 514 -9.13 13.26 0.27
C PHE A 514 -8.72 11.80 0.05
N SER A 515 -9.46 11.00 -0.73
CA SER A 515 -9.21 9.57 -0.86
C SER A 515 -7.76 9.32 -1.27
N SER A 516 -6.97 8.68 -0.41
CA SER A 516 -5.55 8.41 -0.65
C SER A 516 -5.33 7.63 -1.94
N TRP A 517 -4.26 7.98 -2.65
CA TRP A 517 -3.83 7.31 -3.89
C TRP A 517 -2.40 6.81 -3.74
N GLY A 518 -2.13 5.59 -4.20
CA GLY A 518 -0.79 5.06 -4.36
C GLY A 518 -0.02 5.70 -5.52
N PRO A 519 1.00 5.04 -6.09
CA PRO A 519 1.46 3.70 -5.70
C PRO A 519 2.06 3.68 -4.29
N THR A 520 2.18 2.48 -3.72
CA THR A 520 3.11 2.23 -2.61
C THR A 520 4.55 2.40 -3.10
N ASP A 521 5.52 2.49 -2.19
CA ASP A 521 6.93 2.74 -2.53
C ASP A 521 7.57 1.53 -3.25
N ASP A 522 7.07 0.31 -2.99
CA ASP A 522 7.36 -0.89 -3.79
C ASP A 522 6.51 -1.00 -5.09
N GLY A 523 5.88 0.10 -5.51
CA GLY A 523 5.26 0.28 -6.82
C GLY A 523 3.89 -0.37 -7.03
N ARG A 524 3.26 -0.92 -5.98
CA ARG A 524 1.95 -1.59 -6.10
C ARG A 524 0.81 -0.58 -6.25
N ILE A 525 -0.23 -0.99 -6.98
CA ILE A 525 -1.42 -0.16 -7.23
C ILE A 525 -2.34 -0.25 -6.02
N LYS A 526 -2.67 0.92 -5.46
CA LYS A 526 -3.58 1.12 -4.33
C LYS A 526 -4.35 2.46 -4.54
N PRO A 527 -5.65 2.58 -4.22
CA PRO A 527 -6.56 1.50 -3.82
C PRO A 527 -6.81 0.50 -4.96
N ILE A 528 -7.39 -0.65 -4.61
CA ILE A 528 -7.72 -1.70 -5.58
C ILE A 528 -9.13 -1.50 -6.15
N VAL A 529 -10.04 -0.96 -5.33
CA VAL A 529 -11.42 -0.61 -5.66
C VAL A 529 -11.77 0.75 -5.06
N VAL A 530 -12.84 1.37 -5.56
CA VAL A 530 -13.42 2.57 -4.95
C VAL A 530 -14.92 2.40 -4.78
N ALA A 531 -15.45 2.99 -3.73
CA ALA A 531 -16.89 3.06 -3.44
C ALA A 531 -17.26 4.50 -3.06
N GLY A 532 -18.49 4.72 -2.63
CA GLY A 532 -18.92 6.02 -2.12
C GLY A 532 -18.17 6.39 -0.84
N GLY A 533 -17.96 7.67 -0.57
CA GLY A 533 -17.30 8.11 0.68
C GLY A 533 -17.55 9.56 1.07
N CYS A 534 -18.21 10.34 0.22
CA CYS A 534 -18.64 11.70 0.50
C CYS A 534 -19.65 12.13 -0.58
N GLN A 535 -20.26 13.30 -0.44
CA GLN A 535 -20.92 13.97 -1.56
C GLN A 535 -20.22 15.29 -1.86
N SER A 536 -20.10 15.67 -3.13
CA SER A 536 -19.53 16.99 -3.49
C SER A 536 -20.46 18.17 -3.19
N THR A 537 -21.76 17.88 -3.00
CA THR A 537 -22.87 18.82 -2.77
C THR A 537 -24.06 18.02 -2.22
N GLY A 538 -24.66 18.44 -1.12
CA GLY A 538 -25.77 17.75 -0.47
C GLY A 538 -25.70 17.93 1.05
N ASP A 539 -26.01 16.87 1.78
CA ASP A 539 -25.63 16.64 3.19
C ASP A 539 -24.09 16.52 3.38
N LEU A 540 -23.36 16.27 2.29
CA LEU A 540 -21.94 15.93 2.22
C LEU A 540 -21.59 14.51 2.75
N GLY A 541 -22.56 13.65 3.10
CA GLY A 541 -22.26 12.30 3.60
C GLY A 541 -23.39 11.37 4.10
N ILE A 542 -23.05 10.24 4.79
CA ILE A 542 -24.04 9.22 5.23
C ILE A 542 -24.57 9.66 6.56
N THR A 543 -25.87 9.67 6.54
CA THR A 543 -26.73 9.35 7.65
C THR A 543 -26.72 7.82 7.85
N SER A 544 -25.88 7.34 8.76
CA SER A 544 -25.80 5.96 9.26
C SER A 544 -25.89 5.98 10.78
N THR A 545 -26.15 4.82 11.38
CA THR A 545 -26.51 4.67 12.80
C THR A 545 -25.48 5.26 13.76
N ASP A 546 -25.97 5.99 14.77
CA ASP A 546 -25.20 6.73 15.77
C ASP A 546 -25.63 6.37 17.20
N ASN A 547 -24.69 6.49 18.14
CA ASN A 547 -24.91 6.29 19.58
C ASN A 547 -24.93 7.60 20.39
N SER A 548 -24.65 8.76 19.79
CA SER A 548 -24.43 10.04 20.46
C SER A 548 -25.36 11.17 19.94
N PRO A 549 -26.71 10.98 19.99
CA PRO A 549 -27.42 10.17 20.99
C PRO A 549 -27.85 8.77 20.51
N VAL A 550 -28.16 7.90 21.49
CA VAL A 550 -28.43 6.48 21.23
C VAL A 550 -29.68 6.29 20.37
N ASN A 551 -29.51 5.59 19.23
CA ASN A 551 -30.49 5.38 18.16
C ASN A 551 -30.66 6.55 17.16
N ASP A 552 -29.68 7.44 17.01
CA ASP A 552 -29.73 8.50 16.00
C ASP A 552 -29.00 8.12 14.68
N TYR A 553 -28.88 9.06 13.75
CA TYR A 553 -28.01 8.92 12.58
C TYR A 553 -27.19 10.19 12.32
N THR A 554 -25.86 10.09 12.32
CA THR A 554 -24.90 11.24 12.28
C THR A 554 -24.46 11.64 10.85
N THR A 555 -23.61 12.68 10.65
CA THR A 555 -23.11 13.16 9.32
C THR A 555 -21.74 13.90 9.38
N MET A 556 -20.98 13.88 8.26
CA MET A 556 -19.51 13.59 8.20
C MET A 556 -18.97 13.54 6.70
N CYS A 557 -17.66 13.34 6.35
CA CYS A 557 -17.11 13.05 4.95
C CYS A 557 -15.72 12.29 4.88
N GLY A 558 -15.55 11.04 4.32
CA GLY A 558 -14.31 10.19 4.46
C GLY A 558 -14.16 8.82 3.67
N THR A 559 -13.04 8.08 3.80
CA THR A 559 -12.86 6.70 3.20
C THR A 559 -13.38 5.57 4.09
N SER A 560 -13.55 5.87 5.36
CA SER A 560 -13.96 4.94 6.42
C SER A 560 -15.35 4.33 6.16
N MET A 561 -16.19 4.93 5.31
CA MET A 561 -17.51 4.38 4.97
C MET A 561 -17.63 3.85 3.54
N ALA A 562 -16.63 4.10 2.70
CA ALA A 562 -16.44 3.36 1.45
C ALA A 562 -16.21 1.88 1.73
N THR A 563 -15.37 1.61 2.73
CA THR A 563 -14.94 0.27 3.18
C THR A 563 -16.10 -0.65 3.60
N PRO A 564 -16.94 -0.31 4.61
CA PRO A 564 -18.03 -1.16 5.07
C PRO A 564 -19.12 -1.39 4.03
N ALA A 565 -19.31 -0.48 3.07
CA ALA A 565 -20.24 -0.71 1.97
C ALA A 565 -19.70 -1.72 0.95
N VAL A 566 -18.38 -1.79 0.74
CA VAL A 566 -17.75 -2.92 0.01
C VAL A 566 -17.87 -4.20 0.85
N ALA A 567 -17.66 -4.15 2.17
CA ALA A 567 -17.81 -5.31 3.05
C ALA A 567 -19.23 -5.91 2.98
N GLY A 568 -20.27 -5.09 3.20
CA GLY A 568 -21.65 -5.53 3.07
C GLY A 568 -22.02 -5.95 1.64
N SER A 569 -21.37 -5.41 0.60
CA SER A 569 -21.53 -5.90 -0.77
C SER A 569 -20.91 -7.29 -0.96
N ILE A 570 -19.76 -7.56 -0.35
CA ILE A 570 -19.14 -8.90 -0.32
C ILE A 570 -20.02 -9.88 0.46
N ALA A 571 -20.64 -9.48 1.57
CA ALA A 571 -21.59 -10.32 2.30
C ALA A 571 -22.77 -10.76 1.40
N LEU A 572 -23.33 -9.86 0.58
CA LEU A 572 -24.35 -10.22 -0.41
C LEU A 572 -23.82 -11.20 -1.47
N MET A 573 -22.56 -11.04 -1.91
CA MET A 573 -21.92 -11.96 -2.85
C MET A 573 -21.66 -13.35 -2.24
N LEU A 574 -21.29 -13.42 -0.95
CA LEU A 574 -21.12 -14.67 -0.21
C LEU A 574 -22.46 -15.36 0.02
N GLN A 575 -23.52 -14.62 0.34
CA GLN A 575 -24.87 -15.18 0.42
C GLN A 575 -25.31 -15.77 -0.92
N GLN A 576 -25.08 -15.06 -2.03
CA GLN A 576 -25.36 -15.59 -3.38
C GLN A 576 -24.51 -16.82 -3.68
N TYR A 577 -23.24 -16.84 -3.28
CA TYR A 577 -22.35 -17.99 -3.46
C TYR A 577 -22.87 -19.23 -2.71
N ARG A 578 -23.13 -19.10 -1.39
CA ARG A 578 -23.74 -20.16 -0.55
C ARG A 578 -25.04 -20.66 -1.17
N THR A 579 -25.93 -19.75 -1.57
CA THR A 579 -27.21 -20.08 -2.24
C THR A 579 -27.02 -20.83 -3.57
N THR A 580 -26.01 -20.49 -4.36
CA THR A 580 -25.78 -21.08 -5.70
C THR A 580 -25.14 -22.46 -5.63
N TYR A 581 -24.20 -22.66 -4.70
CA TYR A 581 -23.39 -23.88 -4.59
C TYR A 581 -23.83 -24.82 -3.46
N SER A 582 -24.87 -24.46 -2.70
CA SER A 582 -25.40 -25.23 -1.57
C SER A 582 -24.36 -25.54 -0.47
N THR A 583 -23.36 -24.67 -0.33
CA THR A 583 -22.41 -24.72 0.78
C THR A 583 -23.06 -24.11 2.02
N SER A 584 -23.25 -24.91 3.07
CA SER A 584 -23.29 -24.34 4.42
C SER A 584 -21.97 -23.59 4.67
N GLY A 585 -22.00 -22.59 5.56
CA GLY A 585 -20.79 -22.24 6.30
C GLY A 585 -20.30 -23.44 7.08
#